data_AF-A0A558FML7-F1
#
_entry.id   AF-A0A558FML7-F1
#
_cell.length_a   1.000
_cell.length_b   1.000
_cell.length_c   1.000
_cell.angle_alpha   90.00
_cell.angle_beta   90.00
_cell.angle_gamma   90.00
#
_symmetry.space_group_name_H-M   'P 1'
#
loop_
_entity.id
_entity.type
_entity.pdbx_description
1 polymer ?
#
loop_
_entity_poly.entity_id
_entity_poly.type
_entity_poly.pdbx_seq_one_letter_code
_entity_poly.pdbx_strand_id
1 'polypeptide(L)'
;MTTVATMAGVLLFVPVASAAGGSCYGYLTEMVRSSDFPFRYVTKDKVNLLIDEDDGEKVRAQLFYETDGSGIIGWVEYDVSKHVLRNTSAELEEPVALTFDTGFAKGYAQCLAKAGDADEQ
;
A
#
# COMPACT_ATOMS: atom_id res chain seq x y z
N MET A 1 15.10 -44.38 -38.22
CA MET A 1 15.54 -43.03 -37.83
C MET A 1 14.34 -42.34 -37.23
N THR A 2 14.33 -42.20 -35.91
CA THR A 2 13.19 -41.71 -35.13
C THR A 2 13.33 -40.21 -34.96
N THR A 3 12.39 -39.44 -35.51
CA THR A 3 12.39 -37.97 -35.39
C THR A 3 11.91 -37.58 -33.99
N VAL A 4 12.77 -36.91 -33.24
CA VAL A 4 12.47 -36.32 -31.93
C VAL A 4 11.70 -35.02 -32.16
N ALA A 5 10.45 -34.95 -31.72
CA ALA A 5 9.67 -33.72 -31.71
C ALA A 5 10.04 -32.90 -30.46
N THR A 6 10.55 -31.70 -30.68
CA THR A 6 10.97 -30.74 -29.64
C THR A 6 9.73 -30.15 -28.98
N MET A 7 9.58 -30.35 -27.66
CA MET A 7 8.56 -29.67 -26.87
C MET A 7 8.94 -28.20 -26.68
N ALA A 8 8.18 -27.30 -27.31
CA ALA A 8 8.20 -25.88 -26.99
C ALA A 8 7.38 -25.67 -25.70
N GLY A 9 8.07 -25.63 -24.56
CA GLY A 9 7.49 -25.20 -23.29
C GLY A 9 7.21 -23.70 -23.32
N VAL A 10 5.92 -23.33 -23.21
CA VAL A 10 5.50 -21.95 -23.00
C VAL A 10 5.95 -21.55 -21.60
N LEU A 11 6.99 -20.71 -21.51
CA LEU A 11 7.35 -19.99 -20.29
C LEU A 11 6.26 -18.94 -20.05
N LEU A 12 5.21 -19.31 -19.33
CA LEU A 12 4.37 -18.35 -18.64
C LEU A 12 5.24 -17.72 -17.55
N PHE A 13 5.87 -16.59 -17.85
CA PHE A 13 6.33 -15.65 -16.84
C PHE A 13 5.08 -15.13 -16.12
N VAL A 14 4.64 -15.88 -15.11
CA VAL A 14 3.73 -15.34 -14.10
C VAL A 14 4.59 -14.38 -13.29
N PRO A 15 4.34 -13.06 -13.29
CA PRO A 15 4.96 -12.22 -12.29
C PRO A 15 4.50 -12.75 -10.94
N VAL A 16 5.43 -13.34 -10.20
CA VAL A 16 5.26 -13.61 -8.78
C VAL A 16 5.01 -12.26 -8.14
N ALA A 17 3.75 -12.01 -7.75
CA ALA A 17 3.41 -10.93 -6.85
C ALA A 17 4.13 -11.25 -5.52
N SER A 18 5.26 -10.58 -5.29
CA SER A 18 6.13 -10.84 -4.16
C SER A 18 5.53 -10.20 -2.91
N ALA A 19 4.57 -10.90 -2.31
CA ALA A 19 4.01 -10.58 -1.00
C ALA A 19 4.96 -11.09 0.10
N ALA A 20 6.03 -10.33 0.37
CA ALA A 20 6.78 -10.28 1.65
C ALA A 20 8.16 -9.62 1.42
N GLY A 21 8.22 -8.30 1.59
CA GLY A 21 9.42 -7.47 1.40
C GLY A 21 9.08 -6.11 0.80
N GLY A 22 7.92 -5.56 1.20
CA GLY A 22 7.08 -4.68 0.39
C GLY A 22 7.71 -3.37 -0.04
N SER A 23 7.21 -2.87 -1.18
CA SER A 23 7.40 -1.51 -1.66
C SER A 23 7.27 -0.46 -0.55
N CYS A 24 7.69 0.78 -0.80
CA CYS A 24 7.62 1.84 0.22
C CYS A 24 6.22 1.98 0.85
N TYR A 25 5.14 1.61 0.15
CA TYR A 25 3.78 1.55 0.68
C TYR A 25 3.56 0.64 1.90
N GLY A 26 4.49 -0.27 2.21
CA GLY A 26 4.50 -0.97 3.49
C GLY A 26 4.53 0.01 4.67
N TYR A 27 5.29 1.09 4.58
CA TYR A 27 5.29 2.16 5.58
C TYR A 27 3.95 2.90 5.63
N LEU A 28 3.28 3.12 4.50
CA LEU A 28 1.95 3.74 4.47
C LEU A 28 0.91 2.86 5.17
N THR A 29 1.00 1.54 4.97
CA THR A 29 0.16 0.58 5.69
C THR A 29 0.38 0.71 7.20
N GLU A 30 1.63 0.77 7.66
CA GLU A 30 1.92 0.93 9.09
C GLU A 30 1.59 2.33 9.65
N MET A 31 1.65 3.39 8.83
CA MET A 31 1.12 4.72 9.22
C MET A 31 -0.37 4.62 9.53
N VAL A 32 -1.15 3.98 8.66
CA VAL A 32 -2.59 3.76 8.90
C VAL A 32 -2.81 2.90 10.15
N ARG A 33 -2.11 1.77 10.30
CA ARG A 33 -2.27 0.87 11.46
C ARG A 33 -1.85 1.48 12.79
N SER A 34 -0.89 2.41 12.78
CA SER A 34 -0.48 3.15 13.97
C SER A 34 -1.34 4.38 14.24
N SER A 35 -2.25 4.72 13.34
CA SER A 35 -3.07 5.92 13.46
C SER A 35 -4.26 5.78 14.40
N ASP A 36 -4.89 6.92 14.69
CA ASP A 36 -6.19 7.04 15.36
C ASP A 36 -7.39 6.83 14.41
N PHE A 37 -7.19 6.24 13.23
CA PHE A 37 -8.29 5.86 12.34
C PHE A 37 -9.31 4.96 13.09
N PRO A 38 -10.63 5.23 12.97
CA PRO A 38 -11.65 4.51 13.73
C PRO A 38 -11.94 3.12 13.12
N PHE A 39 -11.07 2.14 13.36
CA PHE A 39 -11.26 0.76 12.89
C PHE A 39 -12.45 0.08 13.60
N ARG A 40 -13.59 -0.05 12.92
CA ARG A 40 -14.84 -0.57 13.53
C ARG A 40 -15.04 -2.08 13.37
N TYR A 41 -14.61 -2.66 12.25
CA TYR A 41 -14.99 -4.02 11.86
C TYR A 41 -13.88 -5.06 12.03
N VAL A 42 -12.63 -4.61 12.04
CA VAL A 42 -11.45 -5.46 12.18
C VAL A 42 -10.42 -4.78 13.06
N THR A 43 -9.51 -5.57 13.62
CA THR A 43 -8.33 -5.04 14.30
C THR A 43 -7.35 -4.46 13.29
N LYS A 44 -6.59 -3.44 13.70
CA LYS A 44 -5.62 -2.73 12.86
C LYS A 44 -4.63 -3.66 12.13
N ASP A 45 -4.22 -4.77 12.73
CA ASP A 45 -3.29 -5.73 12.12
C ASP A 45 -3.86 -6.47 10.89
N LYS A 46 -5.18 -6.38 10.65
CA LYS A 46 -5.85 -6.96 9.48
C LYS A 46 -6.10 -5.97 8.35
N VAL A 47 -5.77 -4.70 8.55
CA VAL A 47 -6.00 -3.64 7.57
C VAL A 47 -4.94 -3.72 6.48
N ASN A 48 -5.34 -3.76 5.23
CA ASN A 48 -4.49 -3.67 4.05
C ASN A 48 -4.86 -2.42 3.24
N LEU A 49 -3.93 -1.96 2.41
CA LEU A 49 -4.12 -0.80 1.54
C LEU A 49 -4.11 -1.22 0.08
N LEU A 50 -5.08 -0.71 -0.67
CA LEU A 50 -5.07 -0.70 -2.13
C LEU A 50 -4.81 0.74 -2.56
N ILE A 51 -3.72 0.97 -3.30
CA ILE A 51 -3.37 2.32 -3.78
C ILE A 51 -4.27 2.65 -4.95
N ASP A 52 -5.09 3.69 -4.79
CA ASP A 52 -5.98 4.21 -5.83
C ASP A 52 -5.24 5.20 -6.74
N GLU A 53 -4.41 6.06 -6.15
CA GLU A 53 -3.67 7.13 -6.85
C GLU A 53 -2.35 7.42 -6.11
N ASP A 54 -1.27 7.64 -6.87
CA ASP A 54 -0.01 8.21 -6.40
C ASP A 54 0.52 9.16 -7.48
N ASP A 55 0.62 10.46 -7.16
CA ASP A 55 1.15 11.51 -8.05
C ASP A 55 2.56 12.01 -7.61
N GLY A 56 3.16 11.36 -6.62
CA GLY A 56 4.43 11.74 -6.00
C GLY A 56 4.33 12.80 -4.89
N GLU A 57 3.26 13.60 -4.87
CA GLU A 57 2.96 14.55 -3.80
C GLU A 57 1.96 13.97 -2.79
N LYS A 58 1.02 13.17 -3.29
CA LYS A 58 -0.08 12.58 -2.54
C LYS A 58 -0.28 11.13 -2.94
N VAL A 59 -0.60 10.32 -1.92
CA VAL A 59 -1.02 8.94 -2.10
C VAL A 59 -2.44 8.78 -1.56
N ARG A 60 -3.34 8.24 -2.38
CA ARG A 60 -4.69 7.87 -1.97
C ARG A 60 -4.83 6.37 -1.94
N ALA A 61 -5.44 5.86 -0.88
CA ALA A 61 -5.61 4.44 -0.72
C ALA A 61 -6.96 4.09 -0.10
N GLN A 62 -7.54 3.01 -0.61
CA GLN A 62 -8.64 2.30 0.03
C GLN A 62 -8.09 1.37 1.11
N LEU A 63 -8.70 1.41 2.29
CA LEU A 63 -8.47 0.47 3.38
C LEU A 63 -9.43 -0.69 3.20
N PHE A 64 -8.92 -1.92 3.23
CA PHE A 64 -9.72 -3.12 3.15
C PHE A 64 -9.19 -4.21 4.09
N TYR A 65 -9.99 -5.25 4.32
CA TYR A 65 -9.55 -6.47 4.99
C TYR A 65 -9.93 -7.69 4.16
N GLU A 66 -9.15 -8.75 4.31
CA GLU A 66 -9.41 -10.07 3.73
C GLU A 66 -9.17 -11.12 4.81
N THR A 67 -10.26 -11.57 5.45
CA THR A 67 -10.25 -12.65 6.45
C THR A 67 -11.10 -13.82 5.93
N ASP A 68 -11.98 -14.38 6.76
CA ASP A 68 -13.10 -15.25 6.38
C ASP A 68 -14.20 -14.53 5.57
N GLY A 69 -14.15 -13.20 5.49
CA GLY A 69 -14.85 -12.35 4.54
C GLY A 69 -13.98 -11.16 4.15
N SER A 70 -14.34 -10.46 3.08
CA SER A 70 -13.67 -9.23 2.66
C SER A 70 -14.60 -8.03 2.74
N GLY A 71 -14.02 -6.85 2.96
CA GLY A 71 -14.79 -5.62 3.07
C GLY A 71 -13.90 -4.38 2.99
N ILE A 72 -14.54 -3.28 2.59
CA ILE A 72 -13.93 -1.95 2.55
C ILE A 72 -14.16 -1.30 3.92
N ILE A 73 -13.09 -0.74 4.48
CA ILE A 73 -13.11 -0.05 5.77
C ILE A 73 -13.28 1.45 5.57
N GLY A 74 -12.64 2.02 4.54
CA GLY A 74 -12.63 3.45 4.30
C GLY A 74 -11.53 3.87 3.33
N TRP A 75 -11.21 5.17 3.33
CA TRP A 75 -10.17 5.75 2.47
C TRP A 75 -9.27 6.69 3.25
N VAL A 76 -8.02 6.80 2.78
CA VAL A 76 -7.06 7.78 3.29
C VAL A 76 -6.38 8.53 2.14
N GLU A 77 -5.95 9.74 2.43
CA GLU A 77 -5.01 10.53 1.63
C GLU A 77 -3.77 10.84 2.50
N TYR A 78 -2.58 10.58 1.99
CA TYR A 78 -1.31 10.95 2.61
C TYR A 78 -0.58 11.98 1.77
N ASP A 79 -0.31 13.15 2.36
CA ASP A 79 0.53 14.20 1.77
C ASP A 79 1.99 13.92 2.11
N VAL A 80 2.78 13.57 1.11
CA VAL A 80 4.17 13.10 1.25
C VAL A 80 5.06 14.19 1.82
N SER A 81 4.90 15.43 1.35
CA SER A 81 5.75 16.57 1.74
C SER A 81 5.41 17.08 3.13
N LYS A 82 4.11 17.07 3.51
CA LYS A 82 3.65 17.57 4.81
C LYS A 82 3.63 16.52 5.90
N HIS A 83 3.80 15.24 5.55
CA HIS A 83 3.63 14.10 6.47
C HIS A 83 2.26 14.09 7.16
N VAL A 84 1.21 14.44 6.41
CA VAL A 84 -0.16 14.49 6.92
C VAL A 84 -0.95 13.32 6.35
N LEU A 85 -1.47 12.47 7.24
CA LEU A 85 -2.43 11.43 6.90
C LEU A 85 -3.85 11.93 7.20
N ARG A 86 -4.78 11.76 6.27
CA ARG A 86 -6.19 12.13 6.44
C ARG A 86 -7.09 10.94 6.19
N ASN A 87 -8.13 10.78 7.02
CA ASN A 87 -9.29 9.97 6.69
C ASN A 87 -10.16 10.75 5.70
N THR A 88 -10.40 10.17 4.54
CA THR A 88 -11.19 10.73 3.43
C THR A 88 -12.40 9.86 3.10
N SER A 89 -12.82 9.00 4.01
CA SER A 89 -13.96 8.12 3.79
C SER A 89 -15.25 8.88 3.49
N ALA A 90 -16.09 8.28 2.64
CA ALA A 90 -17.30 8.91 2.09
C ALA A 90 -18.37 9.28 3.13
N GLU A 91 -18.35 8.66 4.31
CA GLU A 91 -19.27 8.99 5.41
C GLU A 91 -18.92 10.28 6.17
N LEU A 92 -17.74 10.87 5.91
CA LEU A 92 -17.33 12.11 6.54
C LEU A 92 -17.85 13.32 5.76
N GLU A 93 -18.29 14.37 6.49
CA GLU A 93 -18.62 15.65 5.87
C GLU A 93 -17.37 16.33 5.27
N GLU A 94 -16.23 16.22 5.96
CA GLU A 94 -14.93 16.77 5.55
C GLU A 94 -13.79 15.81 5.94
N PRO A 95 -12.65 15.83 5.21
CA PRO A 95 -11.49 15.04 5.58
C PRO A 95 -10.94 15.37 6.97
N VAL A 96 -10.63 14.32 7.74
CA VAL A 96 -10.11 14.47 9.12
C VAL A 96 -8.65 14.08 9.18
N ALA A 97 -7.80 14.96 9.71
CA ALA A 97 -6.39 14.64 9.93
C ALA A 97 -6.22 13.60 11.05
N LEU A 98 -5.35 12.62 10.82
CA LEU A 98 -5.07 11.51 11.72
C LEU A 98 -3.72 11.71 12.40
N THR A 99 -3.63 11.29 13.66
CA THR A 99 -2.36 11.16 14.36
C THR A 99 -1.81 9.75 14.14
N PHE A 100 -0.49 9.58 13.98
CA PHE A 100 0.15 8.29 13.73
C PHE A 100 1.62 8.31 14.19
N ASP A 101 2.30 7.16 14.20
CA ASP A 101 3.72 7.10 14.53
C ASP A 101 4.57 7.67 13.38
N THR A 102 5.15 8.85 13.61
CA THR A 102 6.00 9.57 12.65
C THR A 102 7.23 8.78 12.18
N GLY A 103 7.65 7.74 12.90
CA GLY A 103 8.71 6.83 12.48
C GLY A 103 8.42 6.17 11.12
N PHE A 104 7.15 5.87 10.83
CA PHE A 104 6.75 5.30 9.54
C PHE A 104 6.79 6.31 8.40
N ALA A 105 6.44 7.58 8.63
CA ALA A 105 6.60 8.63 7.63
C ALA A 105 8.08 8.84 7.26
N LYS A 106 8.97 8.83 8.26
CA LYS A 106 10.41 8.88 8.03
C LYS A 106 10.91 7.68 7.23
N GLY A 107 10.48 6.47 7.60
CA GLY A 107 10.82 5.25 6.87
C GLY A 107 10.35 5.26 5.42
N TYR A 108 9.14 5.78 5.17
CA TYR A 108 8.59 5.97 3.83
C TYR A 108 9.46 6.90 2.98
N ALA A 109 9.78 8.09 3.48
CA ALA A 109 10.62 9.06 2.76
C ALA A 109 12.02 8.49 2.45
N GLN A 110 12.63 7.79 3.41
CA GLN A 110 13.93 7.13 3.20
C GLN A 110 13.87 5.99 2.19
N CYS A 111 12.73 5.32 2.06
CA CYS A 111 12.52 4.29 1.07
C CYS A 111 12.39 4.89 -0.33
N LEU A 112 11.56 5.94 -0.49
CA LEU A 112 11.37 6.61 -1.77
C LEU A 112 12.68 7.18 -2.33
N ALA A 113 13.53 7.78 -1.47
CA ALA A 113 14.83 8.28 -1.90
C ALA A 113 15.71 7.19 -2.53
N LYS A 114 15.78 6.01 -1.89
CA LYS A 114 16.56 4.88 -2.41
C LYS A 114 15.98 4.26 -3.68
N ALA A 115 14.66 4.33 -3.84
CA ALA A 115 14.01 3.86 -5.05
C ALA A 115 14.32 4.78 -6.23
N GLY A 116 14.28 6.11 -6.04
CA GLY A 116 14.66 7.08 -7.06
C GLY A 116 16.13 6.97 -7.49
N ASP A 117 17.03 6.61 -6.56
CA ASP A 117 18.46 6.38 -6.87
C ASP A 117 18.71 5.11 -7.72
N ALA A 118 17.75 4.18 -7.76
CA ALA A 118 17.86 2.90 -8.49
C ALA A 118 17.38 2.99 -9.94
N ASP A 119 16.55 3.98 -10.29
CA ASP A 119 16.05 4.21 -11.66
C ASP A 119 16.99 5.11 -12.49
N GLU A 120 17.99 5.75 -11.87
CA GLU A 120 18.98 6.62 -12.54
C GLU A 120 20.33 5.91 -12.81
N GLN A 121 20.42 4.58 -12.62
CA GLN A 121 21.62 3.77 -12.88
C GLN A 121 21.49 2.82 -14.08
#